data_AF-A0A7S1GJ54-F1
#
_entry.id   AF-A0A7S1GJ54-F1
#
_cell.length_a   1.000
_cell.length_b   1.000
_cell.length_c   1.000
_cell.angle_alpha   90.00
_cell.angle_beta   90.00
_cell.angle_gamma   90.00
#
_symmetry.space_group_name_H-M   'P 1'
#
loop_
_entity.id
_entity.type
_entity.pdbx_description
1 polymer ?
#
loop_
_entity_poly.entity_id
_entity_poly.type
_entity_poly.pdbx_seq_one_letter_code
_entity_poly.pdbx_strand_id
1 'polypeptide(L)'
;GYRVFTELAHKDRGWCCGAGCRHCPFNHANVKDKAGKIKQPAFLYQREDSGKPIKVLFNSGGKDSFLTLRALERQPQKSEVIFLTTFDATNRTIAHQNVPIHDVQRQAEHLQITLLGIPLHRGSGETYVSRILKGLEVIEATYGRSVDTLVFGDLHLDHIRSWREDQLGSLGYKREYPLWRVPYQELIQDLEASRVPCIVSASTVDSVQVGTLFSRDLYDSLVSGGKVDGFGENGEFHSLAHVWEVDRDVALGR
;
A
#
# COMPACT_ATOMS: atom_id res chain seq x y z
N GLY A 1 23.97 -3.21 22.64
CA GLY A 1 25.40 -3.19 22.26
C GLY A 1 25.64 -2.24 21.10
N TYR A 2 25.52 -2.69 19.85
CA TYR A 2 25.98 -1.95 18.66
C TYR A 2 24.98 -0.94 18.03
N ARG A 3 23.71 -0.95 18.45
CA ARG A 3 22.65 -0.05 17.92
C ARG A 3 22.95 1.43 18.19
N VAL A 4 23.32 1.76 19.43
CA VAL A 4 23.58 3.13 19.88
C VAL A 4 24.79 3.71 19.16
N PHE A 5 25.86 2.94 19.01
CA PHE A 5 27.10 3.40 18.36
C PHE A 5 26.95 3.65 16.86
N THR A 6 26.15 2.84 16.13
CA THR A 6 25.98 3.03 14.68
C THR A 6 25.08 4.20 14.34
N GLU A 7 23.97 4.39 15.06
CA GLU A 7 23.09 5.54 14.84
C GLU A 7 23.77 6.86 15.24
N LEU A 8 24.46 6.90 16.39
CA LEU A 8 25.25 8.08 16.79
C LEU A 8 26.34 8.39 15.75
N ALA A 9 27.10 7.39 15.30
CA ALA A 9 28.10 7.59 14.25
C ALA A 9 27.50 8.05 12.92
N HIS A 10 26.24 7.68 12.61
CA HIS A 10 25.53 8.20 11.44
C HIS A 10 25.07 9.64 11.65
N LYS A 11 24.59 10.00 12.85
CA LYS A 11 24.21 11.38 13.20
C LYS A 11 25.42 12.31 13.21
N ASP A 12 26.54 11.88 13.80
CA ASP A 12 27.81 12.63 13.83
C ASP A 12 28.33 12.94 12.42
N ARG A 13 28.08 12.04 11.45
CA ARG A 13 28.43 12.26 10.05
C ARG A 13 27.65 13.43 9.43
N GLY A 14 26.42 13.67 9.88
CA GLY A 14 25.57 14.76 9.39
C GLY A 14 24.94 14.57 8.00
N TRP A 15 25.21 13.47 7.28
CA TRP A 15 24.63 13.23 5.94
C TRP A 15 24.42 11.75 5.59
N CYS A 16 23.52 11.48 4.63
CA CYS A 16 23.21 10.14 4.12
C CYS A 16 24.27 9.64 3.12
N CYS A 17 24.95 8.50 3.39
CA CYS A 17 25.99 8.00 2.47
C CYS A 17 25.52 7.34 1.17
N GLY A 18 24.21 7.18 0.96
CA GLY A 18 23.67 6.55 -0.26
C GLY A 18 23.80 5.02 -0.35
N ALA A 19 24.32 4.35 0.69
CA ALA A 19 24.58 2.92 0.68
C ALA A 19 23.41 2.01 1.13
N GLY A 20 22.21 2.56 1.40
CA GLY A 20 21.08 1.74 1.85
C GLY A 20 21.22 1.18 3.28
N CYS A 21 22.00 1.85 4.14
CA CYS A 21 22.37 1.36 5.47
C CYS A 21 21.17 1.00 6.35
N ARG A 22 21.35 0.02 7.24
CA ARG A 22 20.28 -0.44 8.14
C ARG A 22 19.84 0.60 9.18
N HIS A 23 20.65 1.58 9.55
CA HIS A 23 20.28 2.55 10.60
C HIS A 23 20.43 3.99 10.13
N CYS A 24 20.08 4.30 8.87
CA CYS A 24 20.22 5.65 8.35
C CYS A 24 19.22 6.60 9.04
N PRO A 25 19.68 7.61 9.82
CA PRO A 25 18.79 8.55 10.49
C PRO A 25 18.22 9.61 9.52
N PHE A 26 18.68 9.62 8.27
CA PHE A 26 18.36 10.63 7.26
C PHE A 26 17.36 10.13 6.21
N ASN A 27 16.50 9.16 6.55
CA ASN A 27 15.48 8.60 5.65
C ASN A 27 16.04 8.18 4.26
N HIS A 28 17.27 7.68 4.26
CA HIS A 28 17.98 7.23 3.06
C HIS A 28 17.99 8.27 1.92
N ALA A 29 17.99 9.57 2.22
CA ALA A 29 17.81 10.66 1.25
C ALA A 29 18.72 10.55 0.00
N ASN A 30 19.96 10.09 0.16
CA ASN A 30 20.93 9.98 -0.94
C ASN A 30 20.99 8.58 -1.58
N VAL A 31 20.11 7.65 -1.20
CA VAL A 31 20.07 6.31 -1.78
C VAL A 31 19.33 6.35 -3.11
N LYS A 32 20.05 6.14 -4.21
CA LYS A 32 19.44 5.89 -5.53
C LYS A 32 18.79 4.51 -5.55
N ASP A 33 17.58 4.41 -6.12
CA ASP A 33 16.77 3.18 -6.10
C ASP A 33 16.56 2.69 -4.65
N LYS A 34 15.78 3.46 -3.88
CA LYS A 34 15.47 3.11 -2.49
C LYS A 34 14.75 1.77 -2.43
N ALA A 35 13.76 1.57 -3.29
CA ALA A 35 12.98 0.35 -3.42
C ALA A 35 13.89 -0.91 -3.47
N GLY A 36 14.92 -0.89 -4.31
CA GLY A 36 15.89 -1.98 -4.46
C GLY A 36 16.92 -2.13 -3.33
N LYS A 37 17.12 -1.12 -2.48
CA LYS A 37 18.27 -1.09 -1.54
C LYS A 37 17.91 -1.00 -0.07
N ILE A 38 16.88 -0.27 0.34
CA ILE A 38 16.60 -0.02 1.76
C ILE A 38 16.32 -1.30 2.53
N LYS A 39 16.69 -1.33 3.81
CA LYS A 39 16.47 -2.46 4.73
C LYS A 39 15.58 -2.08 5.94
N GLN A 40 15.17 -0.82 6.03
CA GLN A 40 14.26 -0.25 7.03
C GLN A 40 13.13 0.53 6.34
N PRO A 41 12.04 0.84 7.07
CA PRO A 41 11.03 1.79 6.58
C PRO A 41 11.68 3.07 6.06
N ALA A 42 11.31 3.49 4.85
CA ALA A 42 11.74 4.76 4.28
C ALA A 42 10.74 5.25 3.24
N PHE A 43 10.70 6.57 3.03
CA PHE A 43 9.92 7.14 1.94
C PHE A 43 10.56 6.81 0.60
N LEU A 44 9.82 6.07 -0.24
CA LEU A 44 10.20 5.72 -1.61
C LEU A 44 9.82 6.85 -2.57
N TYR A 45 8.73 7.53 -2.28
CA TYR A 45 8.31 8.76 -2.93
C TYR A 45 7.70 9.68 -1.87
N GLN A 46 7.99 10.98 -1.91
CA GLN A 46 7.48 11.95 -0.96
C GLN A 46 7.08 13.21 -1.70
N ARG A 47 5.87 13.69 -1.44
CA ARG A 47 5.37 14.96 -1.94
C ARG A 47 5.39 16.00 -0.81
N GLU A 48 5.04 17.24 -1.17
CA GLU A 48 4.87 18.32 -0.20
C GLU A 48 3.68 18.06 0.74
N ASP A 49 3.90 18.31 2.02
CA ASP A 49 2.89 18.12 3.05
C ASP A 49 1.74 19.13 2.92
N SER A 50 0.50 18.66 2.85
CA SER A 50 -0.69 19.53 2.79
C SER A 50 -1.14 20.11 4.14
N GLY A 51 -0.52 19.71 5.26
CA GLY A 51 -0.91 20.12 6.62
C GLY A 51 -2.22 19.52 7.13
N LYS A 52 -2.88 18.67 6.33
CA LYS A 52 -4.15 18.02 6.68
C LYS A 52 -3.96 16.82 7.63
N PRO A 53 -5.04 16.33 8.28
CA PRO A 53 -5.01 15.08 9.04
C PRO A 53 -4.47 13.92 8.19
N ILE A 54 -3.59 13.11 8.76
CA ILE A 54 -2.90 12.04 8.04
C ILE A 54 -3.73 10.77 8.07
N LYS A 55 -4.10 10.27 6.89
CA LYS A 55 -4.66 8.94 6.70
C LYS A 55 -3.61 8.04 6.03
N VAL A 56 -3.29 6.92 6.65
CA VAL A 56 -2.33 5.94 6.09
C VAL A 56 -3.09 4.82 5.41
N LEU A 57 -3.07 4.78 4.09
CA LEU A 57 -3.68 3.73 3.29
C LEU A 57 -2.69 2.57 3.11
N PHE A 58 -3.06 1.38 3.56
CA PHE A 58 -2.33 0.15 3.30
C PHE A 58 -2.48 -0.23 1.83
N ASN A 59 -1.53 0.21 1.00
CA ASN A 59 -1.58 0.03 -0.45
C ASN A 59 -0.86 -1.26 -0.86
N SER A 60 -1.62 -2.21 -1.42
CA SER A 60 -1.09 -3.47 -1.97
C SER A 60 -0.72 -3.37 -3.45
N GLY A 61 -1.11 -2.27 -4.11
CA GLY A 61 -0.97 -2.05 -5.54
C GLY A 61 -2.14 -2.55 -6.39
N GLY A 62 -3.07 -3.30 -5.80
CA GLY A 62 -4.20 -3.88 -6.53
C GLY A 62 -5.41 -2.98 -6.67
N LYS A 63 -6.44 -3.53 -7.33
CA LYS A 63 -7.72 -2.85 -7.58
C LYS A 63 -8.40 -2.35 -6.30
N ASP A 64 -8.34 -3.13 -5.20
CA ASP A 64 -9.09 -2.81 -3.98
C ASP A 64 -8.45 -1.63 -3.23
N SER A 65 -7.12 -1.55 -3.14
CA SER A 65 -6.45 -0.39 -2.56
C SER A 65 -6.59 0.85 -3.45
N PHE A 66 -6.64 0.70 -4.77
CA PHE A 66 -6.93 1.78 -5.70
C PHE A 66 -8.37 2.31 -5.55
N LEU A 67 -9.38 1.43 -5.50
CA LEU A 67 -10.77 1.82 -5.24
C LEU A 67 -10.94 2.47 -3.86
N THR A 68 -10.17 2.01 -2.87
CA THR A 68 -10.13 2.62 -1.52
C THR A 68 -9.64 4.06 -1.58
N LEU A 69 -8.60 4.34 -2.37
CA LEU A 69 -8.14 5.70 -2.61
C LEU A 69 -9.23 6.56 -3.26
N ARG A 70 -9.91 6.04 -4.29
CA ARG A 70 -11.03 6.76 -4.94
C ARG A 70 -12.17 7.06 -3.96
N ALA A 71 -12.48 6.12 -3.06
CA ALA A 71 -13.45 6.33 -1.99
C ALA A 71 -13.03 7.45 -1.03
N LEU A 72 -11.74 7.51 -0.63
CA LEU A 72 -11.21 8.61 0.18
C LEU A 72 -11.27 9.96 -0.57
N GLU A 73 -11.00 9.97 -1.87
CA GLU A 73 -11.07 11.18 -2.69
C GLU A 73 -12.48 11.78 -2.76
N ARG A 74 -13.52 10.94 -2.72
CA ARG A 74 -14.91 11.40 -2.68
C ARG A 74 -15.34 11.97 -1.33
N GLN A 75 -14.55 11.80 -0.27
CA GLN A 75 -14.92 12.32 1.04
C GLN A 75 -14.86 13.85 1.07
N PRO A 76 -15.84 14.50 1.73
CA PRO A 76 -15.87 15.95 1.84
C PRO A 76 -14.71 16.48 2.68
N GLN A 77 -14.32 15.75 3.72
CA GLN A 77 -13.15 16.08 4.53
C GLN A 77 -11.89 15.53 3.87
N LYS A 78 -11.08 16.43 3.30
CA LYS A 78 -9.82 16.05 2.67
C LYS A 78 -8.75 15.74 3.73
N SER A 79 -7.96 14.71 3.48
CA SER A 79 -6.83 14.27 4.31
C SER A 79 -5.51 14.30 3.53
N GLU A 80 -4.39 14.28 4.24
CA GLU A 80 -3.10 13.89 3.67
C GLU A 80 -3.08 12.35 3.61
N VAL A 81 -3.21 11.79 2.42
CA VAL A 81 -3.13 10.33 2.23
C VAL A 81 -1.67 9.93 2.02
N ILE A 82 -1.22 8.95 2.81
CA ILE A 82 0.10 8.33 2.66
C ILE A 82 -0.10 6.85 2.36
N PHE A 83 0.50 6.36 1.29
CA PHE A 83 0.60 4.93 1.04
C PHE A 83 1.62 4.30 1.99
N LEU A 84 1.24 3.20 2.61
CA LEU A 84 2.14 2.31 3.32
C LEU A 84 2.11 0.94 2.65
N THR A 85 3.27 0.47 2.20
CA THR A 85 3.39 -0.81 1.51
C THR A 85 4.49 -1.65 2.11
N THR A 86 4.15 -2.86 2.53
CA THR A 86 5.13 -3.87 2.97
C THR A 86 5.56 -4.74 1.79
N PHE A 87 6.84 -5.09 1.72
CA PHE A 87 7.39 -5.95 0.66
C PHE A 87 8.54 -6.82 1.19
N ASP A 88 8.81 -7.98 0.58
CA ASP A 88 9.90 -8.86 0.97
C ASP A 88 11.26 -8.20 0.64
N ALA A 89 12.13 -8.09 1.64
CA ALA A 89 13.39 -7.37 1.54
C ALA A 89 14.45 -8.05 0.64
N THR A 90 14.19 -9.28 0.20
CA THR A 90 15.08 -10.10 -0.63
C THR A 90 14.74 -9.93 -2.10
N ASN A 91 13.51 -10.23 -2.49
CA ASN A 91 13.06 -10.21 -3.88
C ASN A 91 12.35 -8.91 -4.28
N ARG A 92 12.09 -8.00 -3.32
CA ARG A 92 11.44 -6.71 -3.53
C ARG A 92 10.00 -6.81 -4.06
N THR A 93 9.30 -7.90 -3.74
CA THR A 93 7.89 -8.08 -4.13
C THR A 93 6.94 -7.97 -2.93
N ILE A 94 5.73 -7.49 -3.21
CA ILE A 94 4.62 -7.48 -2.26
C ILE A 94 4.12 -8.91 -2.17
N ALA A 95 4.18 -9.47 -0.95
CA ALA A 95 3.79 -10.85 -0.70
C ALA A 95 2.32 -11.09 -1.10
N HIS A 96 2.05 -12.30 -1.59
CA HIS A 96 0.75 -12.78 -2.11
C HIS A 96 0.29 -12.11 -3.42
N GLN A 97 0.52 -10.81 -3.61
CA GLN A 97 0.13 -10.08 -4.82
C GLN A 97 1.00 -10.39 -6.05
N ASN A 98 2.23 -10.85 -5.83
CA ASN A 98 3.27 -11.01 -6.86
C ASN A 98 3.56 -9.70 -7.64
N VAL A 99 3.41 -8.56 -6.96
CA VAL A 99 3.66 -7.22 -7.51
C VAL A 99 5.03 -6.71 -7.04
N PRO A 100 5.92 -6.29 -7.94
CA PRO A 100 7.15 -5.60 -7.56
C PRO A 100 6.89 -4.27 -6.86
N ILE A 101 7.68 -3.93 -5.82
CA ILE A 101 7.55 -2.64 -5.13
C ILE A 101 7.76 -1.43 -6.06
N HIS A 102 8.54 -1.60 -7.15
CA HIS A 102 8.78 -0.52 -8.11
C HIS A 102 7.50 -0.09 -8.85
N ASP A 103 6.56 -1.01 -9.08
CA ASP A 103 5.27 -0.68 -9.70
C ASP A 103 4.41 0.15 -8.74
N VAL A 104 4.43 -0.18 -7.44
CA VAL A 104 3.74 0.64 -6.42
C VAL A 104 4.41 2.01 -6.24
N GLN A 105 5.73 2.09 -6.37
CA GLN A 105 6.42 3.38 -6.44
C GLN A 105 5.98 4.18 -7.66
N ARG A 106 5.84 3.54 -8.83
CA ARG A 106 5.31 4.17 -10.03
C ARG A 106 3.86 4.66 -9.84
N GLN A 107 3.02 3.91 -9.14
CA GLN A 107 1.67 4.38 -8.77
C GLN A 107 1.74 5.66 -7.92
N ALA A 108 2.59 5.67 -6.89
CA ALA A 108 2.76 6.79 -5.98
C ALA A 108 3.25 8.06 -6.69
N GLU A 109 4.23 7.91 -7.59
CA GLU A 109 4.77 8.99 -8.42
C GLU A 109 3.71 9.57 -9.35
N HIS A 110 2.98 8.71 -10.07
CA HIS A 110 1.94 9.13 -11.02
C HIS A 110 0.76 9.81 -10.33
N LEU A 111 0.28 9.24 -9.22
CA LEU A 111 -0.84 9.78 -8.46
C LEU A 111 -0.43 10.96 -7.56
N GLN A 112 0.87 11.23 -7.44
CA GLN A 112 1.44 12.23 -6.53
C GLN A 112 0.96 12.02 -5.09
N ILE A 113 1.16 10.81 -4.56
CA ILE A 113 0.81 10.40 -3.20
C ILE A 113 2.06 9.88 -2.52
N THR A 114 2.41 10.41 -1.35
CA THR A 114 3.59 9.95 -0.58
C THR A 114 3.53 8.45 -0.33
N LEU A 115 4.64 7.75 -0.54
CA LEU A 115 4.78 6.30 -0.33
C LEU A 115 5.88 5.99 0.68
N LEU A 116 5.48 5.35 1.77
CA LEU A 116 6.37 4.69 2.72
C LEU A 116 6.48 3.20 2.37
N GLY A 117 7.71 2.75 2.05
CA GLY A 117 8.02 1.35 1.83
C GLY A 117 8.57 0.69 3.10
N ILE A 118 8.06 -0.48 3.47
CA ILE A 118 8.48 -1.25 4.64
C ILE A 118 9.03 -2.63 4.21
N PRO A 119 10.36 -2.81 4.19
CA PRO A 119 10.95 -4.12 3.90
C PRO A 119 10.71 -5.10 5.06
N LEU A 120 10.16 -6.27 4.76
CA LEU A 120 9.98 -7.40 5.67
C LEU A 120 11.13 -8.40 5.51
N HIS A 121 11.68 -8.89 6.63
CA HIS A 121 12.84 -9.78 6.63
C HIS A 121 12.47 -11.09 7.31
N ARG A 122 12.53 -12.18 6.55
CA ARG A 122 12.30 -13.53 7.07
C ARG A 122 13.35 -13.87 8.12
N GLY A 123 12.94 -14.50 9.22
CA GLY A 123 13.85 -14.95 10.29
C GLY A 123 14.49 -13.83 11.13
N SER A 124 14.05 -12.58 11.01
CA SER A 124 14.64 -11.45 11.75
C SER A 124 14.22 -11.34 13.23
N GLY A 125 13.25 -12.15 13.66
CA GLY A 125 12.62 -12.07 14.98
C GLY A 125 11.68 -10.86 15.16
N GLU A 126 11.64 -9.93 14.19
CA GLU A 126 10.71 -8.80 14.19
C GLU A 126 9.36 -9.22 13.60
N THR A 127 8.27 -8.91 14.32
CA THR A 127 6.91 -9.17 13.86
C THR A 127 6.47 -8.18 12.78
N TYR A 128 5.42 -8.56 12.03
CA TYR A 128 4.75 -7.65 11.09
C TYR A 128 4.31 -6.35 11.78
N VAL A 129 3.62 -6.47 12.92
CA VAL A 129 3.11 -5.33 13.69
C VAL A 129 4.23 -4.39 14.13
N SER A 130 5.37 -4.90 14.61
CA SER A 130 6.48 -4.04 15.03
C SER A 130 7.15 -3.30 13.86
N ARG A 131 7.14 -3.87 12.65
CA ARG A 131 7.62 -3.21 11.44
C ARG A 131 6.65 -2.12 10.97
N ILE A 132 5.35 -2.37 11.05
CA ILE A 132 4.33 -1.35 10.77
C ILE A 132 4.45 -0.18 11.75
N LEU A 133 4.56 -0.44 13.05
CA LEU A 133 4.73 0.59 14.07
C LEU A 133 5.93 1.51 13.78
N LYS A 134 7.09 0.93 13.45
CA LYS A 134 8.26 1.72 13.03
C LYS A 134 8.01 2.57 11.79
N GLY A 135 7.20 2.08 10.86
CA GLY A 135 6.80 2.85 9.69
C GLY A 135 5.93 4.05 10.05
N LEU A 136 4.97 3.85 10.96
CA LEU A 136 4.12 4.92 11.48
C LEU A 136 4.95 5.96 12.24
N GLU A 137 5.89 5.53 13.08
CA GLU A 137 6.84 6.44 13.78
C GLU A 137 7.65 7.30 12.80
N VAL A 138 8.09 6.73 11.66
CA VAL A 138 8.79 7.48 10.60
C VAL A 138 7.88 8.54 9.97
N ILE A 139 6.60 8.23 9.75
CA ILE A 139 5.62 9.20 9.25
C ILE A 139 5.44 10.33 10.27
N GLU A 140 5.15 10.02 11.53
CA GLU A 140 4.88 11.02 12.55
C GLU A 140 6.09 11.94 12.80
N ALA A 141 7.30 11.37 12.84
CA ALA A 141 8.53 12.14 12.99
C ALA A 141 8.79 13.08 11.80
N THR A 142 8.40 12.67 10.59
CA THR A 142 8.63 13.46 9.37
C THR A 142 7.61 14.58 9.22
N TYR A 143 6.35 14.33 9.57
CA TYR A 143 5.25 15.28 9.42
C TYR A 143 5.03 16.15 10.67
N GLY A 144 5.69 15.83 11.79
CA GLY A 144 5.57 16.57 13.05
C GLY A 144 4.19 16.46 13.70
N ARG A 145 3.37 15.48 13.32
CA ARG A 145 2.02 15.24 13.85
C ARG A 145 1.64 13.77 13.77
N SER A 146 0.72 13.35 14.64
CA SER A 146 0.26 11.97 14.71
C SER A 146 -0.53 11.52 13.48
N VAL A 147 -0.43 10.22 13.17
CA VAL A 147 -1.33 9.58 12.20
C VAL A 147 -2.73 9.54 12.80
N ASP A 148 -3.72 10.04 12.06
CA ASP A 148 -5.10 10.08 12.54
C ASP A 148 -5.80 8.72 12.35
N THR A 149 -5.70 8.14 11.14
CA THR A 149 -6.45 6.95 10.75
C THR A 149 -5.64 6.01 9.87
N LEU A 150 -5.72 4.71 10.15
CA LEU A 150 -5.27 3.62 9.27
C LEU A 150 -6.41 3.19 8.36
N VAL A 151 -6.18 3.14 7.05
CA VAL A 151 -7.19 2.84 6.04
C VAL A 151 -6.87 1.52 5.34
N PHE A 152 -7.87 0.65 5.22
CA PHE A 152 -7.75 -0.64 4.57
C PHE A 152 -8.81 -0.83 3.48
N GLY A 153 -8.45 -1.59 2.44
CA GLY A 153 -9.33 -1.90 1.30
C GLY A 153 -10.04 -3.24 1.41
N ASP A 154 -10.32 -3.74 2.61
CA ASP A 154 -11.06 -5.00 2.79
C ASP A 154 -12.53 -4.81 2.39
N LEU A 155 -13.11 -5.77 1.66
CA LEU A 155 -14.46 -5.62 1.11
C LEU A 155 -15.52 -6.18 2.05
N HIS A 156 -15.43 -7.43 2.50
CA HIS A 156 -16.50 -8.01 3.34
C HIS A 156 -16.11 -9.16 4.28
N LEU A 157 -14.91 -9.73 4.17
CA LEU A 157 -14.50 -10.87 4.98
C LEU A 157 -14.30 -10.51 6.45
N ASP A 158 -15.30 -10.80 7.30
CA ASP A 158 -15.30 -10.45 8.73
C ASP A 158 -14.04 -10.95 9.46
N HIS A 159 -13.55 -12.15 9.13
CA HIS A 159 -12.36 -12.72 9.78
C HIS A 159 -11.06 -11.94 9.47
N ILE A 160 -10.93 -11.37 8.27
CA ILE A 160 -9.77 -10.53 7.91
C ILE A 160 -9.83 -9.22 8.68
N ARG A 161 -11.02 -8.61 8.75
CA ARG A 161 -11.22 -7.39 9.53
C ARG A 161 -10.95 -7.62 11.02
N SER A 162 -11.49 -8.69 11.62
CA SER A 162 -11.22 -9.05 13.02
C SER A 162 -9.73 -9.25 13.27
N TRP A 163 -9.02 -9.92 12.36
CA TRP A 163 -7.56 -10.08 12.46
C TRP A 163 -6.83 -8.72 12.47
N ARG A 164 -7.21 -7.77 11.60
CA ARG A 164 -6.65 -6.41 11.64
C ARG A 164 -6.99 -5.72 12.95
N GLU A 165 -8.20 -5.93 13.44
CA GLU A 165 -8.65 -5.32 14.68
C GLU A 165 -7.86 -5.81 15.89
N ASP A 166 -7.55 -7.11 15.94
CA ASP A 166 -6.74 -7.74 16.99
C ASP A 166 -5.25 -7.35 16.90
N GLN A 167 -4.67 -7.44 15.70
CA GLN A 167 -3.23 -7.20 15.52
C GLN A 167 -2.87 -5.72 15.67
N LEU A 168 -3.66 -4.84 15.07
CA LEU A 168 -3.36 -3.41 15.01
C LEU A 168 -4.14 -2.59 16.04
N GLY A 169 -5.16 -3.15 16.69
CA GLY A 169 -5.92 -2.46 17.73
C GLY A 169 -5.07 -2.06 18.93
N SER A 170 -4.05 -2.87 19.26
CA SER A 170 -3.07 -2.55 20.30
C SER A 170 -2.27 -1.27 20.05
N LEU A 171 -2.24 -0.77 18.79
CA LEU A 171 -1.51 0.43 18.42
C LEU A 171 -2.28 1.73 18.69
N GLY A 172 -3.59 1.65 18.97
CA GLY A 172 -4.40 2.82 19.35
C GLY A 172 -4.84 3.77 18.23
N TYR A 173 -4.51 3.47 16.95
CA TYR A 173 -4.96 4.29 15.81
C TYR A 173 -6.43 4.04 15.45
N LYS A 174 -7.12 5.09 14.95
CA LYS A 174 -8.43 4.91 14.31
C LYS A 174 -8.27 4.04 13.06
N ARG A 175 -9.35 3.37 12.67
CA ARG A 175 -9.38 2.48 11.51
C ARG A 175 -10.58 2.80 10.65
N GLU A 176 -10.40 2.76 9.35
CA GLU A 176 -11.42 3.04 8.36
C GLU A 176 -11.36 2.01 7.24
N TYR A 177 -12.55 1.57 6.80
CA TYR A 177 -12.73 0.56 5.74
C TYR A 177 -13.71 1.13 4.69
N PRO A 178 -13.25 2.00 3.78
CA PRO A 178 -14.13 2.73 2.87
C PRO A 178 -14.95 1.84 1.93
N LEU A 179 -14.48 0.62 1.67
CA LEU A 179 -15.14 -0.34 0.78
C LEU A 179 -15.95 -1.41 1.52
N TRP A 180 -16.05 -1.33 2.86
CA TRP A 180 -16.67 -2.37 3.66
C TRP A 180 -18.15 -2.53 3.33
N ARG A 181 -18.52 -3.72 2.85
CA ARG A 181 -19.86 -4.11 2.40
C ARG A 181 -20.43 -3.21 1.30
N VAL A 182 -19.57 -2.52 0.55
CA VAL A 182 -19.98 -1.85 -0.69
C VAL A 182 -20.31 -2.94 -1.72
N PRO A 183 -21.48 -2.90 -2.38
CA PRO A 183 -21.83 -3.88 -3.39
C PRO A 183 -20.80 -3.95 -4.51
N TYR A 184 -20.46 -5.17 -4.95
CA TYR A 184 -19.50 -5.37 -6.04
C TYR A 184 -19.88 -4.66 -7.33
N GLN A 185 -21.18 -4.51 -7.59
CA GLN A 185 -21.71 -3.76 -8.73
C GLN A 185 -21.32 -2.28 -8.68
N GLU A 186 -21.21 -1.68 -7.49
CA GLU A 186 -20.73 -0.30 -7.36
C GLU A 186 -19.21 -0.22 -7.53
N LEU A 187 -18.47 -1.19 -6.99
CA LEU A 187 -17.01 -1.23 -7.07
C LEU A 187 -16.50 -1.36 -8.51
N ILE A 188 -17.11 -2.25 -9.29
CA ILE A 188 -16.76 -2.46 -10.70
C ILE A 188 -17.18 -1.28 -11.58
N GLN A 189 -18.34 -0.66 -11.32
CA GLN A 189 -18.74 0.58 -12.00
C GLN A 189 -17.76 1.71 -11.71
N ASP A 190 -17.28 1.81 -10.47
CA ASP A 190 -16.26 2.78 -10.10
C ASP A 190 -14.91 2.51 -10.77
N LEU A 191 -14.54 1.23 -10.90
CA LEU A 191 -13.34 0.83 -11.63
C LEU A 191 -13.44 1.19 -13.12
N GLU A 192 -14.56 0.91 -13.77
CA GLU A 192 -14.82 1.30 -15.16
C GLU A 192 -14.78 2.82 -15.35
N ALA A 193 -15.41 3.57 -14.44
CA ALA A 193 -15.41 5.03 -14.47
C ALA A 193 -13.98 5.62 -14.35
N SER A 194 -13.10 4.94 -13.62
CA SER A 194 -11.70 5.35 -13.47
C SER A 194 -10.87 5.16 -14.74
N ARG A 195 -11.30 4.26 -15.64
CA ARG A 195 -10.56 3.80 -16.84
C ARG A 195 -9.22 3.13 -16.56
N VAL A 196 -8.84 2.93 -15.29
CA VAL A 196 -7.56 2.34 -14.92
C VAL A 196 -7.60 0.84 -15.23
N PRO A 197 -6.66 0.32 -16.04
CA PRO A 197 -6.56 -1.11 -16.27
C PRO A 197 -6.08 -1.81 -15.00
N CYS A 198 -6.82 -2.82 -14.56
CA CYS A 198 -6.39 -3.73 -13.49
C CYS A 198 -6.00 -5.07 -14.11
N ILE A 199 -4.71 -5.40 -14.08
CA ILE A 199 -4.19 -6.63 -14.70
C ILE A 199 -4.04 -7.69 -13.62
N VAL A 200 -4.54 -8.91 -13.87
CA VAL A 200 -4.37 -10.04 -12.95
C VAL A 200 -2.88 -10.34 -12.78
N SER A 201 -2.38 -10.27 -11.55
CA SER A 201 -0.96 -10.43 -11.21
C SER A 201 -0.62 -11.81 -10.61
N ALA A 202 -1.61 -12.47 -10.02
CA ALA A 202 -1.52 -13.83 -9.51
C ALA A 202 -2.91 -14.48 -9.56
N SER A 203 -2.95 -15.81 -9.70
CA SER A 203 -4.18 -16.59 -9.68
C SER A 203 -3.94 -17.96 -9.07
N THR A 204 -4.92 -18.47 -8.34
CA THR A 204 -4.97 -19.84 -7.79
C THR A 204 -6.06 -20.69 -8.46
N VAL A 205 -6.75 -20.15 -9.46
CA VAL A 205 -7.85 -20.80 -10.19
C VAL A 205 -7.62 -20.76 -11.70
N ASP A 206 -7.97 -21.84 -12.40
CA ASP A 206 -7.76 -21.95 -13.85
C ASP A 206 -8.66 -21.00 -14.66
N SER A 207 -9.78 -20.55 -14.09
CA SER A 207 -10.73 -19.65 -14.74
C SER A 207 -10.24 -18.22 -14.86
N VAL A 208 -9.13 -17.85 -14.19
CA VAL A 208 -8.56 -16.51 -14.23
C VAL A 208 -7.08 -16.60 -14.55
N GLN A 209 -6.68 -16.15 -15.74
CA GLN A 209 -5.29 -16.21 -16.19
C GLN A 209 -4.51 -14.95 -15.79
N VAL A 210 -3.27 -15.12 -15.32
CA VAL A 210 -2.33 -14.01 -15.08
C VAL A 210 -2.09 -13.23 -16.38
N GLY A 211 -2.08 -11.90 -16.30
CA GLY A 211 -1.97 -10.99 -17.45
C GLY A 211 -3.32 -10.59 -18.05
N THR A 212 -4.43 -11.21 -17.62
CA THR A 212 -5.77 -10.84 -18.06
C THR A 212 -6.20 -9.49 -17.47
N LEU A 213 -6.90 -8.68 -18.25
CA LEU A 213 -7.58 -7.49 -17.75
C LEU A 213 -8.78 -7.89 -16.90
N PHE A 214 -8.85 -7.39 -15.67
CA PHE A 214 -10.04 -7.46 -14.84
C PHE A 214 -11.10 -6.46 -15.33
N SER A 215 -11.92 -6.91 -16.29
CA SER A 215 -13.00 -6.15 -16.89
C SER A 215 -14.37 -6.52 -16.30
N ARG A 216 -15.41 -5.75 -16.64
CA ARG A 216 -16.82 -6.08 -16.41
C ARG A 216 -17.18 -7.46 -16.94
N ASP A 217 -16.75 -7.79 -18.16
CA ASP A 217 -17.01 -9.11 -18.76
C ASP A 217 -16.40 -10.25 -17.95
N LEU A 218 -15.16 -10.08 -17.46
CA LEU A 218 -14.54 -11.07 -16.59
C LEU A 218 -15.33 -11.21 -15.29
N TYR A 219 -15.63 -10.09 -14.62
CA TYR A 219 -16.45 -10.09 -13.40
C TYR A 219 -17.80 -10.80 -13.59
N ASP A 220 -18.55 -10.47 -14.65
CA ASP A 220 -19.87 -11.05 -14.91
C ASP A 220 -19.77 -12.55 -15.20
N SER A 221 -18.70 -12.99 -15.87
CA SER A 221 -18.43 -14.41 -16.08
C SER A 221 -18.19 -15.17 -14.77
N LEU A 222 -17.45 -14.57 -13.83
CA LEU A 222 -17.14 -15.18 -12.53
C LEU A 222 -18.38 -15.29 -11.65
N VAL A 223 -19.16 -14.21 -11.57
CA VAL A 223 -20.42 -14.17 -10.82
C VAL A 223 -21.42 -15.19 -11.39
N SER A 224 -21.56 -15.27 -12.71
CA SER A 224 -22.45 -16.26 -13.36
C SER A 224 -22.00 -17.69 -13.13
N GLY A 225 -20.69 -17.93 -13.04
CA GLY A 225 -20.11 -19.25 -12.77
C GLY A 225 -20.30 -19.72 -11.32
N GLY A 226 -20.44 -18.80 -10.36
CA GLY A 226 -20.79 -19.06 -8.96
C GLY A 226 -19.75 -19.83 -8.12
N LYS A 227 -18.58 -20.15 -8.69
CA LYS A 227 -17.50 -20.93 -8.02
C LYS A 227 -16.34 -20.09 -7.51
N VAL A 228 -16.19 -18.87 -8.05
CA VAL A 228 -15.09 -17.95 -7.76
C VAL A 228 -15.72 -16.65 -7.31
N ASP A 229 -15.21 -16.06 -6.24
CA ASP A 229 -15.63 -14.73 -5.82
C ASP A 229 -15.35 -13.69 -6.93
N GLY A 230 -16.35 -12.86 -7.24
CA GLY A 230 -16.27 -11.93 -8.38
C GLY A 230 -15.15 -10.89 -8.25
N PHE A 231 -14.67 -10.59 -7.04
CA PHE A 231 -13.52 -9.73 -6.78
C PHE A 231 -12.29 -10.49 -6.28
N GLY A 232 -12.36 -11.82 -6.15
CA GLY A 232 -11.26 -12.67 -5.71
C GLY A 232 -10.94 -12.55 -4.22
N GLU A 233 -11.92 -12.20 -3.37
CA GLU A 233 -11.68 -11.95 -1.93
C GLU A 233 -11.18 -13.19 -1.16
N ASN A 234 -11.45 -14.41 -1.64
CA ASN A 234 -10.97 -15.64 -0.99
C ASN A 234 -9.57 -16.05 -1.45
N GLY A 235 -8.85 -15.18 -2.16
CA GLY A 235 -7.49 -15.44 -2.66
C GLY A 235 -7.47 -16.15 -4.01
N GLU A 236 -8.58 -16.15 -4.75
CA GLU A 236 -8.66 -16.75 -6.08
C GLU A 236 -7.73 -16.04 -7.08
N PHE A 237 -7.63 -14.71 -6.99
CA PHE A 237 -6.70 -13.93 -7.80
C PHE A 237 -6.34 -12.59 -7.17
N HIS A 238 -5.26 -12.01 -7.67
CA HIS A 238 -4.77 -10.67 -7.33
C HIS A 238 -4.60 -9.84 -8.59
N SER A 239 -4.53 -8.52 -8.43
CA SER A 239 -4.39 -7.60 -9.57
C SER A 239 -3.38 -6.50 -9.27
N LEU A 240 -2.92 -5.85 -10.33
CA LEU A 240 -2.14 -4.62 -10.31
C LEU A 240 -2.94 -3.52 -11.02
N ALA A 241 -3.21 -2.41 -10.34
CA ALA A 241 -3.83 -1.24 -10.95
C ALA A 241 -2.77 -0.41 -11.70
N HIS A 242 -2.85 -0.38 -13.03
CA HIS A 242 -1.93 0.35 -13.91
C HIS A 242 -2.33 1.83 -13.99
N VAL A 243 -2.35 2.52 -12.85
CA VAL A 243 -2.83 3.91 -12.74
C VAL A 243 -2.08 4.87 -13.66
N TRP A 244 -0.84 4.55 -14.01
CA TRP A 244 0.03 5.32 -14.91
C TRP A 244 -0.40 5.30 -16.39
N GLU A 245 -1.39 4.48 -16.76
CA GLU A 245 -1.92 4.43 -18.13
C GLU A 245 -3.07 5.42 -18.35
N VAL A 246 -3.51 6.12 -17.30
CA VAL A 246 -4.63 7.04 -17.33
C VAL A 246 -4.21 8.38 -16.74
N ASP A 247 -4.78 9.48 -17.23
CA ASP A 247 -4.63 10.78 -16.59
C ASP A 247 -4.99 10.71 -15.09
N ARG A 248 -4.21 11.40 -14.26
CA ARG A 248 -4.35 11.34 -12.80
C ARG A 248 -5.74 11.76 -12.33
N ASP A 249 -6.28 12.85 -12.85
CA ASP A 249 -7.55 13.39 -12.36
C ASP A 249 -8.71 12.49 -12.80
N VAL A 250 -8.64 11.93 -14.00
CA VAL A 250 -9.56 10.86 -14.45
C VAL A 250 -9.47 9.62 -13.53
N ALA A 251 -8.25 9.14 -13.25
CA ALA A 251 -8.03 7.98 -12.39
C ALA A 251 -8.53 8.19 -10.96
N LEU A 252 -8.54 9.43 -10.46
CA LEU A 252 -9.04 9.79 -9.12
C LEU A 252 -10.50 10.25 -9.12
N GLY A 253 -11.14 10.42 -10.29
CA GLY A 253 -12.52 10.87 -10.42
C GLY A 253 -12.72 12.34 -10.06
N ARG A 254 -11.78 13.20 -10.49
CA ARG A 254 -11.79 14.66 -10.29
C ARG A 254 -12.12 15.42 -11.56
#